data_AF-A0A7Y7CVK8-F1
#
_entry.id   AF-A0A7Y7CVK8-F1
#
_cell.length_a   1.000
_cell.length_b   1.000
_cell.length_c   1.000
_cell.angle_alpha   90.00
_cell.angle_beta   90.00
_cell.angle_gamma   90.00
#
_symmetry.space_group_name_H-M   'P 1'
#
loop_
_entity.id
_entity.type
_entity.pdbx_description
1 polymer ?
#
loop_
_entity_poly.entity_id
_entity_poly.type
_entity_poly.pdbx_seq_one_letter_code
_entity_poly.pdbx_strand_id
1 'polypeptide(L)'
;MKKLLLATTLALLSTGLFAQNTKDVHRAADVLCECVESEFSKYSFYLESLYEAVKSGNYDFDDESVIENMSEEDAQRFMEQSEAFDEYINSDKTDECIENNLTESEMDALDEIIESDAGVEKLLNYLEEKGCESLALFLRILKESDDL
;
A
#
# COMPACT_ATOMS: atom_id res chain seq x y z
N MET A 1 -53.28 -18.01 21.30
CA MET A 1 -51.89 -18.16 21.77
C MET A 1 -51.06 -17.02 21.18
N LYS A 2 -50.66 -16.05 22.00
CA LYS A 2 -49.67 -15.02 21.67
C LYS A 2 -48.27 -15.62 21.80
N LYS A 3 -47.39 -15.40 20.80
CA LYS A 3 -45.91 -15.53 20.76
C LYS A 3 -45.55 -15.56 19.26
N LEU A 4 -44.61 -14.80 18.69
CA LEU A 4 -43.67 -13.81 19.19
C LEU A 4 -43.17 -13.11 17.91
N LEU A 5 -43.51 -11.83 17.73
CA LEU A 5 -42.73 -10.91 16.90
C LEU A 5 -41.38 -10.76 17.61
N LEU A 6 -40.25 -11.08 16.96
CA LEU A 6 -38.87 -10.61 17.26
C LEU A 6 -37.85 -11.63 16.71
N ALA A 7 -37.53 -11.58 15.42
CA ALA A 7 -36.35 -12.27 14.87
C ALA A 7 -35.82 -11.66 13.56
N THR A 8 -36.12 -10.39 13.27
CA THR A 8 -35.68 -9.74 12.00
C THR A 8 -34.93 -8.42 12.20
N THR A 9 -34.64 -8.02 13.44
CA THR A 9 -33.95 -6.75 13.75
C THR A 9 -32.51 -6.91 14.26
N LEU A 10 -31.89 -8.10 14.14
CA LEU A 10 -30.51 -8.32 14.61
C LEU A 10 -29.49 -8.71 13.52
N ALA A 11 -29.92 -8.79 12.25
CA ALA A 11 -29.00 -9.03 11.12
C ALA A 11 -28.60 -7.75 10.36
N LEU A 12 -29.16 -6.59 10.73
CA LEU A 12 -28.90 -5.30 10.08
C LEU A 12 -27.92 -4.40 10.84
N LEU A 13 -27.47 -4.82 12.03
CA LEU A 13 -26.53 -4.05 12.86
C LEU A 13 -25.07 -4.50 12.67
N SER A 14 -24.81 -5.72 12.18
CA SER A 14 -23.45 -6.16 11.87
C SER A 14 -22.97 -5.69 10.50
N THR A 15 -23.87 -5.54 9.52
CA THR A 15 -23.49 -5.02 8.19
C THR A 15 -23.06 -3.55 8.23
N GLY A 16 -23.51 -2.77 9.23
CA GLY A 16 -23.16 -1.37 9.36
C GLY A 16 -21.69 -1.13 9.73
N LEU A 17 -21.15 -1.94 10.66
CA LEU A 17 -19.76 -1.82 11.11
C LEU A 17 -18.76 -2.28 10.03
N PHE A 18 -19.03 -3.40 9.35
CA PHE A 18 -18.18 -3.86 8.24
C PHE A 18 -18.27 -2.93 7.00
N ALA A 19 -19.45 -2.37 6.71
CA ALA A 19 -19.61 -1.45 5.58
C ALA A 19 -18.96 -0.08 5.83
N GLN A 20 -18.96 0.39 7.07
CA GLN A 20 -18.28 1.63 7.43
C GLN A 20 -16.76 1.45 7.36
N ASN A 21 -16.23 0.38 7.96
CA ASN A 21 -14.79 0.08 7.89
C ASN A 21 -14.30 -0.08 6.43
N THR A 22 -15.06 -0.76 5.56
CA THR A 22 -14.71 -0.87 4.13
C THR A 22 -14.69 0.48 3.41
N LYS A 23 -15.60 1.40 3.76
CA LYS A 23 -15.65 2.73 3.14
C LYS A 23 -14.46 3.59 3.57
N ASP A 24 -14.12 3.52 4.85
CA ASP A 24 -13.01 4.29 5.43
C ASP A 24 -11.68 3.79 4.86
N VAL A 25 -11.50 2.48 4.72
CA VAL A 25 -10.35 1.86 4.03
C VAL A 25 -10.24 2.29 2.57
N HIS A 26 -11.34 2.22 1.80
CA HIS A 26 -11.32 2.65 0.39
C HIS A 26 -10.98 4.14 0.25
N ARG A 27 -11.49 4.97 1.17
CA ARG A 27 -11.19 6.39 1.19
C ARG A 27 -9.71 6.64 1.54
N ALA A 28 -9.17 5.93 2.52
CA ALA A 28 -7.75 5.98 2.86
C ALA A 28 -6.87 5.57 1.66
N ALA A 29 -7.19 4.44 1.02
CA ALA A 29 -6.49 3.96 -0.15
C ALA A 29 -6.56 4.93 -1.35
N ASP A 30 -7.71 5.55 -1.58
CA ASP A 30 -7.88 6.57 -2.63
C ASP A 30 -6.98 7.78 -2.36
N VAL A 31 -6.91 8.27 -1.11
CA VAL A 31 -6.02 9.40 -0.76
C VAL A 31 -4.56 9.03 -0.90
N LEU A 32 -4.16 7.84 -0.41
CA LEU A 32 -2.79 7.37 -0.57
C LEU A 32 -2.38 7.38 -2.04
N CYS A 33 -3.23 6.83 -2.90
CA CYS A 33 -3.00 6.82 -4.34
C CYS A 33 -2.87 8.25 -4.91
N GLU A 34 -3.81 9.14 -4.58
CA GLU A 34 -3.78 10.54 -5.03
C GLU A 34 -2.52 11.28 -4.57
N CYS A 35 -2.03 10.97 -3.37
CA CYS A 35 -0.86 11.62 -2.78
C CYS A 35 0.47 11.16 -3.40
N VAL A 36 0.60 9.86 -3.73
CA VAL A 36 1.93 9.28 -4.03
C VAL A 36 2.09 8.72 -5.45
N GLU A 37 1.03 8.27 -6.12
CA GLU A 37 1.16 7.48 -7.36
C GLU A 37 1.88 8.26 -8.47
N SER A 38 1.57 9.55 -8.62
CA SER A 38 2.19 10.38 -9.65
C SER A 38 3.71 10.54 -9.45
N GLU A 39 4.18 10.42 -8.21
CA GLU A 39 5.61 10.46 -7.91
C GLU A 39 6.22 9.06 -8.01
N PHE A 40 5.59 8.07 -7.38
CA PHE A 40 6.07 6.68 -7.38
C PHE A 40 6.25 6.11 -8.79
N SER A 41 5.34 6.44 -9.71
CA SER A 41 5.43 6.00 -11.11
C SER A 41 6.71 6.45 -11.84
N LYS A 42 7.36 7.53 -11.39
CA LYS A 42 8.66 7.98 -11.93
C LYS A 42 9.80 7.03 -11.55
N TYR A 43 9.62 6.27 -10.46
CA TYR A 43 10.59 5.35 -9.89
C TYR A 43 10.26 3.87 -10.19
N SER A 44 9.38 3.62 -11.17
CA SER A 44 8.92 2.28 -11.53
C SER A 44 10.03 1.27 -11.79
N PHE A 45 11.13 1.68 -12.44
CA PHE A 45 12.24 0.77 -12.72
C PHE A 45 12.99 0.35 -11.46
N TYR A 46 13.21 1.29 -10.53
CA TYR A 46 13.77 0.99 -9.22
C TYR A 46 12.85 0.03 -8.43
N LEU A 47 11.56 0.38 -8.30
CA LEU A 47 10.58 -0.43 -7.55
C LEU A 47 10.42 -1.84 -8.15
N GLU A 48 10.37 -1.98 -9.47
CA GLU A 48 10.27 -3.29 -10.14
C GLU A 48 11.52 -4.15 -9.90
N SER A 49 12.71 -3.53 -10.00
CA SER A 49 13.98 -4.21 -9.75
C SER A 49 14.09 -4.68 -8.30
N LEU A 50 13.67 -3.83 -7.37
CA LEU A 50 13.64 -4.15 -5.94
C LEU A 50 12.67 -5.30 -5.65
N TYR A 51 11.47 -5.27 -6.21
CA TYR A 51 10.49 -6.34 -6.04
C TYR A 51 10.98 -7.70 -6.57
N GLU A 52 11.64 -7.72 -7.73
CA GLU A 52 12.22 -8.96 -8.26
C GLU A 52 13.40 -9.46 -7.42
N ALA A 53 14.22 -8.55 -6.86
CA ALA A 53 15.27 -8.92 -5.92
C ALA A 53 14.70 -9.57 -4.66
N VAL A 54 13.68 -8.96 -4.03
CA VAL A 54 13.02 -9.52 -2.84
C VAL A 54 12.40 -10.88 -3.12
N LYS A 55 11.68 -11.04 -4.24
CA LYS A 55 11.12 -12.33 -4.66
C LYS A 55 12.16 -13.41 -4.90
N SER A 56 13.39 -13.04 -5.27
CA SER A 56 14.49 -13.97 -5.46
C SER A 56 15.14 -14.44 -4.14
N GLY A 57 14.67 -13.91 -3.01
CA GLY A 57 15.19 -14.20 -1.67
C GLY A 57 16.32 -13.27 -1.25
N ASN A 58 16.49 -12.13 -1.93
CA ASN A 58 17.43 -11.09 -1.56
C ASN A 58 16.71 -10.03 -0.71
N TYR A 59 16.77 -10.22 0.61
CA TYR A 59 16.07 -9.38 1.59
C TYR A 59 16.97 -8.30 2.22
N ASP A 60 18.26 -8.27 1.87
CA ASP A 60 19.20 -7.34 2.50
C ASP A 60 19.12 -5.92 1.89
N PHE A 61 18.29 -5.70 0.85
CA PHE A 61 18.10 -4.43 0.13
C PHE A 61 19.42 -3.73 -0.24
N ASP A 62 20.48 -4.49 -0.42
CA ASP A 62 21.79 -3.96 -0.76
C ASP A 62 21.79 -3.63 -2.25
N ASP A 63 21.83 -2.34 -2.58
CA ASP A 63 21.84 -1.85 -3.96
C ASP A 63 22.91 -2.56 -4.81
N GLU A 64 24.09 -2.87 -4.24
CA GLU A 64 25.16 -3.59 -4.94
C GLU A 64 24.72 -4.99 -5.41
N SER A 65 23.94 -5.68 -4.58
CA SER A 65 23.42 -7.01 -4.87
C SER A 65 22.30 -7.00 -5.92
N VAL A 66 21.48 -5.93 -5.96
CA VAL A 66 20.41 -5.76 -6.95
C VAL A 66 21.02 -5.48 -8.33
N ILE A 67 22.06 -4.64 -8.39
CA ILE A 67 22.66 -4.20 -9.65
C ILE A 67 23.75 -5.13 -10.19
N GLU A 68 24.22 -6.15 -9.43
CA GLU A 68 25.36 -7.02 -9.81
C GLU A 68 25.24 -7.60 -11.23
N ASN A 69 24.01 -7.95 -11.64
CA ASN A 69 23.72 -8.57 -12.94
C ASN A 69 23.10 -7.61 -13.97
N MET A 70 23.01 -6.33 -13.65
CA MET A 70 22.47 -5.30 -14.56
C MET A 70 23.54 -4.84 -15.57
N SER A 71 23.07 -4.26 -16.68
CA SER A 71 23.96 -3.50 -17.54
C SER A 71 24.44 -2.22 -16.83
N GLU A 72 25.54 -1.62 -17.27
CA GLU A 72 26.03 -0.34 -16.70
C GLU A 72 24.96 0.76 -16.79
N GLU A 73 24.20 0.80 -17.89
CA GLU A 73 23.11 1.75 -18.11
C GLU A 73 21.94 1.51 -17.14
N ASP A 74 21.54 0.26 -16.96
CA ASP A 74 20.47 -0.13 -16.03
C ASP A 74 20.86 0.09 -14.57
N ALA A 75 22.10 -0.25 -14.20
CA ALA A 75 22.63 -0.01 -12.87
C ALA A 75 22.66 1.50 -12.55
N GLN A 76 23.11 2.33 -13.50
CA GLN A 76 23.07 3.79 -13.33
C GLN A 76 21.63 4.28 -13.15
N ARG A 77 20.68 3.83 -13.99
CA ARG A 77 19.26 4.20 -13.87
C ARG A 77 18.67 3.77 -12.53
N PHE A 78 19.03 2.58 -12.04
CA PHE A 78 18.60 2.07 -10.74
C PHE A 78 19.07 3.01 -9.63
N MET A 79 20.36 3.34 -9.59
CA MET A 79 20.93 4.23 -8.57
C MET A 79 20.31 5.63 -8.60
N GLU A 80 20.15 6.21 -9.78
CA GLU A 80 19.52 7.53 -9.94
C GLU A 80 18.06 7.55 -9.43
N GLN A 81 17.31 6.48 -9.66
CA GLN A 81 15.94 6.36 -9.16
C GLN A 81 15.89 6.03 -7.66
N SER A 82 16.81 5.21 -7.15
CA SER A 82 16.95 4.89 -5.72
C SER A 82 17.17 6.16 -4.90
N GLU A 83 18.19 6.95 -5.27
CA GLU A 83 18.50 8.22 -4.59
C GLU A 83 17.30 9.19 -4.60
N ALA A 84 16.66 9.34 -5.76
CA ALA A 84 15.52 10.25 -5.91
C ALA A 84 14.25 9.74 -5.19
N PHE A 85 14.08 8.43 -5.06
CA PHE A 85 12.99 7.82 -4.28
C PHE A 85 13.22 8.05 -2.79
N ASP A 86 14.44 7.83 -2.30
CA ASP A 86 14.83 8.07 -0.91
C ASP A 86 14.64 9.53 -0.51
N GLU A 87 15.04 10.47 -1.36
CA GLU A 87 14.78 11.89 -1.11
C GLU A 87 13.29 12.22 -1.00
N TYR A 88 12.44 11.56 -1.80
CA TYR A 88 11.00 11.79 -1.78
C TYR A 88 10.33 11.17 -0.55
N ILE A 89 10.62 9.91 -0.24
CA ILE A 89 9.98 9.21 0.88
C ILE A 89 10.41 9.78 2.24
N ASN A 90 11.62 10.32 2.33
CA ASN A 90 12.10 11.04 3.52
C ASN A 90 11.66 12.51 3.57
N SER A 91 10.87 12.97 2.59
CA SER A 91 10.30 14.32 2.62
C SER A 91 8.92 14.31 3.28
N ASP A 92 8.59 15.39 3.98
CA ASP A 92 7.29 15.54 4.65
C ASP A 92 6.09 15.63 3.67
N LYS A 93 6.32 15.59 2.35
CA LYS A 93 5.28 15.80 1.32
C LYS A 93 4.16 14.77 1.38
N THR A 94 4.53 13.50 1.56
CA THR A 94 3.56 12.40 1.60
C THR A 94 2.74 12.48 2.89
N ASP A 95 3.42 12.66 4.02
CA ASP A 95 2.80 12.78 5.34
C ASP A 95 1.85 13.98 5.40
N GLU A 96 2.31 15.16 4.97
CA GLU A 96 1.47 16.36 4.89
C GLU A 96 0.25 16.13 3.99
N CYS A 97 0.39 15.43 2.86
CA CYS A 97 -0.74 15.16 1.97
C CYS A 97 -1.78 14.25 2.65
N ILE A 98 -1.33 13.19 3.32
CA ILE A 98 -2.18 12.23 4.02
C ILE A 98 -2.91 12.91 5.19
N GLU A 99 -2.17 13.58 6.07
CA GLU A 99 -2.70 14.25 7.27
C GLU A 99 -3.74 15.33 6.94
N ASN A 100 -3.58 16.01 5.79
CA ASN A 100 -4.53 17.04 5.36
C ASN A 100 -5.82 16.48 4.76
N ASN A 101 -5.84 15.19 4.37
CA ASN A 101 -6.95 14.59 3.61
C ASN A 101 -7.64 13.41 4.31
N LEU A 102 -7.00 12.81 5.31
CA LEU A 102 -7.54 11.73 6.12
C LEU A 102 -7.86 12.16 7.54
N THR A 103 -8.90 11.55 8.07
CA THR A 103 -9.25 11.57 9.48
C THR A 103 -8.52 10.48 10.24
N GLU A 104 -8.38 10.64 11.56
CA GLU A 104 -7.85 9.62 12.46
C GLU A 104 -8.53 8.25 12.26
N SER A 105 -9.86 8.23 12.15
CA SER A 105 -10.59 6.97 11.95
C SER A 105 -10.34 6.31 10.58
N GLU A 106 -10.02 7.08 9.55
CA GLU A 106 -9.67 6.52 8.22
C GLU A 106 -8.25 5.96 8.23
N MET A 107 -7.33 6.59 8.96
CA MET A 107 -5.98 6.06 9.20
C MET A 107 -6.02 4.79 10.05
N ASP A 108 -6.77 4.80 11.16
CA ASP A 108 -6.97 3.61 12.01
C ASP A 108 -7.54 2.43 11.21
N ALA A 109 -8.49 2.69 10.31
CA ALA A 109 -9.09 1.64 9.48
C ALA A 109 -8.06 1.04 8.50
N LEU A 110 -7.15 1.85 7.97
CA LEU A 110 -6.06 1.38 7.12
C LEU A 110 -5.07 0.52 7.93
N ASP A 111 -4.69 0.98 9.13
CA ASP A 111 -3.80 0.26 10.05
C ASP A 111 -4.38 -1.13 10.39
N GLU A 112 -5.67 -1.21 10.72
CA GLU A 112 -6.35 -2.49 10.96
C GLU A 112 -6.30 -3.45 9.75
N ILE A 113 -6.34 -2.91 8.53
CA ILE A 113 -6.30 -3.72 7.30
C ILE A 113 -4.90 -4.27 7.04
N ILE A 114 -3.86 -3.48 7.28
CA ILE A 114 -2.47 -3.89 7.03
C ILE A 114 -1.96 -4.89 8.07
N GLU A 115 -2.59 -4.98 9.24
CA GLU A 115 -2.31 -6.03 10.25
C GLU A 115 -2.66 -7.46 9.81
N SER A 116 -3.31 -7.66 8.66
CA SER A 116 -3.68 -8.98 8.18
C SER A 116 -3.33 -9.22 6.72
N ASP A 117 -2.76 -10.39 6.42
CA ASP A 117 -2.44 -10.81 5.04
C ASP A 117 -3.62 -10.65 4.08
N ALA A 118 -4.80 -11.12 4.50
CA ALA A 118 -6.01 -11.06 3.68
C ALA A 118 -6.52 -9.62 3.51
N GLY A 119 -6.23 -8.72 4.46
CA GLY A 119 -6.51 -7.29 4.36
C GLY A 119 -5.56 -6.63 3.36
N VAL A 120 -4.25 -6.85 3.50
CA VAL A 120 -3.23 -6.33 2.58
C VAL A 120 -3.51 -6.80 1.15
N GLU A 121 -3.83 -8.07 0.92
CA GLU A 121 -4.18 -8.57 -0.42
C GLU A 121 -5.39 -7.84 -1.02
N LYS A 122 -6.42 -7.53 -0.22
CA LYS A 122 -7.57 -6.77 -0.71
C LYS A 122 -7.20 -5.32 -1.03
N LEU A 123 -6.37 -4.71 -0.20
CA LEU A 123 -5.86 -3.35 -0.42
C LEU A 123 -5.04 -3.28 -1.72
N LEU A 124 -4.12 -4.22 -1.94
CA LEU A 124 -3.31 -4.30 -3.15
C LEU A 124 -4.18 -4.43 -4.41
N ASN A 125 -5.15 -5.36 -4.40
CA ASN A 125 -6.07 -5.52 -5.53
C ASN A 125 -6.89 -4.25 -5.78
N TYR A 126 -7.36 -3.57 -4.72
CA TYR A 126 -8.10 -2.31 -4.86
C TYR A 126 -7.26 -1.20 -5.49
N LEU A 127 -6.00 -1.05 -5.06
CA LEU A 127 -5.07 -0.06 -5.59
C LEU A 127 -4.78 -0.30 -7.08
N GLU A 128 -4.59 -1.55 -7.48
CA GLU A 128 -4.42 -1.90 -8.91
C GLU A 128 -5.67 -1.59 -9.73
N GLU A 129 -6.86 -1.90 -9.23
CA GLU A 129 -8.12 -1.54 -9.90
C GLU A 129 -8.30 -0.02 -10.08
N LYS A 130 -7.62 0.78 -9.27
CA LYS A 130 -7.62 2.25 -9.33
C LYS A 130 -6.49 2.86 -10.16
N GLY A 131 -5.58 2.06 -10.70
CA GLY A 131 -4.41 2.55 -11.45
C GLY A 131 -3.35 3.16 -10.54
N CYS A 132 -3.17 2.55 -9.37
CA CYS A 132 -2.16 2.91 -8.37
C CYS A 132 -1.09 1.81 -8.30
N GLU A 133 -0.62 1.36 -9.47
CA GLU A 133 0.23 0.17 -9.59
C GLU A 133 1.58 0.35 -8.90
N SER A 134 2.13 1.57 -8.92
CA SER A 134 3.43 1.85 -8.31
C SER A 134 3.33 1.85 -6.78
N LEU A 135 2.26 2.41 -6.23
CA LEU A 135 1.94 2.28 -4.80
C LEU A 135 1.70 0.82 -4.41
N ALA A 136 0.92 0.08 -5.19
CA ALA A 136 0.68 -1.34 -4.92
C ALA A 136 1.99 -2.15 -4.96
N LEU A 137 2.89 -1.85 -5.89
CA LEU A 137 4.21 -2.47 -5.97
C LEU A 137 5.07 -2.15 -4.75
N PHE A 138 5.09 -0.89 -4.30
CA PHE A 138 5.80 -0.49 -3.09
C PHE A 138 5.28 -1.23 -1.85
N LEU A 139 3.95 -1.32 -1.66
CA LEU A 139 3.36 -2.06 -0.54
C LEU A 139 3.68 -3.55 -0.58
N ARG A 140 3.81 -4.15 -1.78
CA ARG A 140 4.28 -5.54 -1.91
C ARG A 140 5.71 -5.71 -1.49
N ILE A 141 6.58 -4.75 -1.85
CA ILE A 141 7.99 -4.78 -1.41
C ILE A 141 8.03 -4.75 0.12
N LEU A 142 7.29 -3.83 0.75
CA LEU A 142 7.21 -3.77 2.22
C LEU A 142 6.69 -5.06 2.85
N LYS A 143 5.64 -5.65 2.27
CA LYS A 143 5.08 -6.93 2.74
C LYS A 143 6.06 -8.10 2.62
N GLU A 144 6.91 -8.10 1.61
CA GLU A 144 7.87 -9.18 1.39
C GLU A 144 9.21 -8.90 2.09
N SER A 145 9.48 -7.64 2.46
CA SER A 145 10.67 -7.20 3.21
C SER A 145 10.50 -7.40 4.72
N ASP A 146 9.32 -7.02 5.20
CA ASP A 146 8.88 -7.25 6.55
C ASP A 146 8.01 -8.51 6.50
N ASP A 147 8.44 -9.63 7.08
CA ASP A 147 7.46 -10.52 7.70
C ASP A 147 6.74 -9.68 8.80
N LEU A 148 5.75 -8.86 8.42
CA LEU A 148 4.79 -8.19 9.31
C LEU A 148 3.99 -9.23 10.10
#